data_AF-A0A316N638-F1
#
_entry.id   AF-A0A316N638-F1
#
_cell.length_a   1.000
_cell.length_b   1.000
_cell.length_c   1.000
_cell.angle_alpha   90.00
_cell.angle_beta   90.00
_cell.angle_gamma   90.00
#
_symmetry.space_group_name_H-M   'P 1'
#
loop_
_entity.id
_entity.type
_entity.pdbx_description
1 polymer ?
#
loop_
_entity_poly.entity_id
_entity_poly.type
_entity_poly.pdbx_seq_one_letter_code
_entity_poly.pdbx_strand_id
1 'polypeptide(L)'
;MKTDKTHPLDTLLESLKISHKLIKPRTPRHNGKVERSHRNDQQRFYFYLKFYSYNDLLKQMKSYLKRSNNIPMQILGWLTPLQMRQKIIEKNNNQ
;
A
#
# COMPACT_ATOMS: atom_id res chain seq x y z
N MET A 1 21.72 20.48 7.92
CA MET A 1 21.01 21.77 7.99
C MET A 1 19.52 21.50 8.02
N LYS A 2 18.79 21.99 9.03
CA LYS A 2 17.33 22.01 8.98
C LYS A 2 16.92 23.19 8.11
N THR A 3 16.00 22.99 7.19
CA THR A 3 15.46 24.05 6.33
C THR A 3 14.13 24.51 6.89
N ASP A 4 13.89 25.82 6.94
CA ASP A 4 12.61 26.38 7.39
C ASP A 4 11.49 26.26 6.33
N LYS A 5 11.84 25.78 5.13
CA LYS A 5 10.88 25.54 4.05
C LYS A 5 10.04 24.30 4.37
N THR A 6 8.72 24.48 4.34
CA THR A 6 7.77 23.36 4.35
C THR A 6 7.93 22.54 3.08
N HIS A 7 7.93 21.22 3.22
CA HIS A 7 8.07 20.33 2.07
C HIS A 7 6.74 20.30 1.28
N PRO A 8 6.74 20.29 -0.07
CA PRO A 8 5.50 20.30 -0.86
C PRO A 8 4.51 19.18 -0.51
N LEU A 9 5.03 18.02 -0.09
CA LEU A 9 4.21 16.92 0.42
C LEU A 9 3.43 17.32 1.68
N ASP A 10 4.06 18.00 2.63
CA ASP A 10 3.40 18.35 3.90
C ASP A 10 2.26 19.35 3.65
N THR A 11 2.47 20.32 2.75
CA THR A 11 1.41 21.25 2.32
C THR A 11 0.23 20.52 1.67
N LEU A 12 0.51 19.53 0.81
CA LEU A 12 -0.54 18.72 0.21
C LEU A 12 -1.32 17.92 1.26
N LEU A 13 -0.61 17.26 2.18
CA LEU A 13 -1.23 16.46 3.24
C LEU A 13 -2.10 17.32 4.17
N GLU A 14 -1.67 18.54 4.48
CA GLU A 14 -2.44 19.50 5.29
C GLU A 14 -3.76 19.87 4.60
N SER A 15 -3.73 20.21 3.31
CA SER A 15 -4.95 20.51 2.54
C SER A 15 -5.93 19.32 2.47
N LEU A 16 -5.41 18.09 2.47
CA LEU A 16 -6.19 16.86 2.47
C LEU A 16 -6.59 16.41 3.89
N LYS A 17 -6.22 17.15 4.93
CA LYS A 17 -6.43 16.81 6.35
C LYS A 17 -5.84 15.43 6.72
N ILE A 18 -4.70 15.07 6.14
CA ILE A 18 -3.98 13.81 6.39
C ILE A 18 -2.81 14.08 7.34
N SER A 19 -2.80 13.39 8.49
CA SER A 19 -1.67 13.46 9.43
C SER A 19 -0.46 12.66 8.92
N HIS A 20 0.66 13.34 8.68
CA HIS A 20 1.92 12.72 8.29
C HIS A 20 2.61 12.08 9.51
N LYS A 21 2.64 10.74 9.57
CA LYS A 21 3.30 9.99 10.64
C LYS A 21 4.64 9.43 10.16
N LEU A 22 5.74 9.93 10.73
CA LEU A 22 7.09 9.45 10.45
C LEU A 22 7.45 8.26 11.36
N ILE A 23 8.17 7.29 10.79
CA ILE A 23 8.79 6.19 11.55
C ILE A 23 10.17 6.65 12.01
N LYS A 24 10.54 6.32 13.25
CA LYS A 24 11.86 6.63 13.80
C LYS A 24 12.98 6.01 12.93
N PRO A 25 14.04 6.73 12.58
CA PRO A 25 15.17 6.14 11.85
C PRO A 25 15.72 4.89 12.55
N ARG A 26 16.21 3.93 11.76
CA ARG A 26 16.83 2.66 12.22
C ARG A 26 15.89 1.74 13.01
N THR A 27 14.57 1.80 12.73
CA THR A 27 13.58 0.89 13.34
C THR A 27 12.87 0.01 12.30
N PRO A 28 13.59 -0.91 11.64
CA PRO A 28 13.06 -1.70 10.52
C PRO A 28 11.84 -2.56 10.89
N ARG A 29 11.68 -2.90 12.17
CA ARG A 29 10.53 -3.65 12.68
C ARG A 29 9.19 -2.94 12.42
N HIS A 30 9.17 -1.62 12.41
CA HIS A 30 7.95 -0.85 12.10
C HIS A 30 7.58 -0.91 10.62
N ASN A 31 8.53 -1.23 9.72
CA ASN A 31 8.29 -1.34 8.29
C ASN A 31 7.89 -2.75 7.83
N GLY A 32 7.79 -3.73 8.74
CA GLY A 32 7.63 -5.15 8.36
C GLY A 32 6.40 -5.47 7.51
N LYS A 33 5.33 -4.66 7.60
CA LYS A 33 4.15 -4.80 6.73
C LYS A 33 4.47 -4.42 5.27
N VAL A 34 5.17 -3.31 5.07
CA VAL A 34 5.61 -2.80 3.76
C VAL A 34 6.59 -3.78 3.13
N GLU A 35 7.60 -4.20 3.90
CA GLU A 35 8.59 -5.19 3.42
C GLU A 35 7.96 -6.53 3.03
N ARG A 36 6.93 -6.97 3.78
CA ARG A 36 6.17 -8.18 3.40
C ARG A 36 5.39 -7.99 2.11
N SER A 37 4.75 -6.84 1.91
CA SER A 37 4.06 -6.53 0.64
C SER A 37 5.03 -6.56 -0.54
N HIS A 38 6.17 -5.87 -0.40
CA HIS A 38 7.19 -5.86 -1.45
C HIS A 38 7.72 -7.26 -1.78
N ARG A 39 7.97 -8.10 -0.76
CA ARG A 39 8.37 -9.49 -0.99
C ARG A 39 7.30 -10.29 -1.74
N ASN A 40 6.02 -10.11 -1.38
CA ASN A 40 4.92 -10.78 -2.06
C ASN A 40 4.81 -10.34 -3.53
N ASP A 41 4.94 -9.03 -3.79
CA ASP A 41 4.90 -8.47 -5.14
C ASP A 41 6.08 -8.95 -5.98
N GLN A 42 7.27 -9.02 -5.38
CA GLN A 42 8.45 -9.60 -6.00
C GLN A 42 8.20 -11.04 -6.44
N GLN A 43 7.71 -11.87 -5.51
CA GLN A 43 7.49 -13.30 -5.75
C GLN A 43 6.35 -13.58 -6.71
N ARG A 44 5.27 -12.79 -6.68
CA ARG A 44 4.02 -13.09 -7.41
C ARG A 44 3.87 -12.34 -8.72
N PHE A 45 4.62 -11.26 -8.91
CA PHE A 45 4.53 -10.41 -10.09
C PHE A 45 5.89 -10.18 -10.73
N TYR A 46 6.81 -9.50 -10.04
CA TYR A 46 8.03 -9.00 -10.70
C TYR A 46 8.95 -10.11 -11.23
N PHE A 47 9.07 -11.25 -10.54
CA PHE A 47 9.89 -12.36 -11.06
C PHE A 47 9.39 -12.95 -12.39
N TYR A 48 8.11 -12.79 -12.71
CA TYR A 48 7.51 -13.35 -13.92
C TYR A 48 7.10 -12.28 -14.94
N LEU A 49 7.32 -11.01 -14.62
CA LEU A 49 6.85 -9.88 -15.42
C LEU A 49 7.64 -9.80 -16.74
N LYS A 50 6.92 -9.94 -17.86
CA LYS A 50 7.40 -9.63 -19.22
C LYS A 50 6.34 -8.78 -19.92
N PHE A 51 6.75 -7.67 -20.52
CA PHE A 51 5.84 -6.76 -21.21
C PHE A 51 6.46 -6.26 -22.51
N TYR A 52 5.61 -5.98 -23.50
CA TYR A 52 6.04 -5.57 -24.85
C TYR A 52 5.80 -4.08 -25.13
N SER A 53 5.04 -3.41 -24.26
CA SER A 53 4.80 -1.96 -24.32
C SER A 53 4.41 -1.41 -22.95
N TYR A 54 4.45 -0.10 -22.81
CA TYR A 54 3.98 0.57 -21.59
C TYR A 54 2.50 0.29 -21.29
N ASN A 55 1.65 0.27 -22.32
CA ASN A 55 0.23 -0.05 -22.15
C ASN A 55 0.00 -1.48 -21.67
N ASP A 56 0.80 -2.42 -22.16
CA ASP A 56 0.78 -3.82 -21.70
C ASP A 56 1.20 -3.91 -20.23
N LEU A 57 2.29 -3.25 -19.83
CA LEU A 57 2.70 -3.15 -18.43
C LEU A 57 1.57 -2.63 -17.53
N LEU A 58 0.93 -1.53 -17.90
CA LEU A 58 -0.20 -0.97 -17.13
C LEU A 58 -1.37 -1.96 -16.99
N LYS A 59 -1.71 -2.67 -18.08
CA LYS A 59 -2.77 -3.68 -18.07
C LYS A 59 -2.42 -4.86 -17.15
N GLN A 60 -1.18 -5.33 -17.21
CA GLN A 60 -0.70 -6.40 -16.34
C GLN A 60 -0.66 -5.98 -14.87
N MET A 61 -0.18 -4.76 -14.57
CA MET A 61 -0.18 -4.19 -13.22
C MET A 61 -1.58 -4.07 -12.64
N LYS A 62 -2.55 -3.57 -13.43
CA LYS A 62 -3.96 -3.48 -13.00
C LYS A 62 -4.56 -4.85 -12.72
N SER A 63 -4.24 -5.84 -13.54
CA SER A 63 -4.70 -7.21 -13.36
C SER A 63 -4.10 -7.86 -12.11
N TYR A 64 -2.80 -7.64 -11.87
CA TYR A 64 -2.12 -8.10 -10.65
C TYR A 64 -2.71 -7.44 -9.40
N LEU A 65 -2.91 -6.12 -9.42
CA LEU A 65 -3.51 -5.36 -8.31
C LEU A 65 -4.92 -5.85 -7.98
N LYS A 66 -5.74 -6.15 -9.00
CA LYS A 66 -7.06 -6.75 -8.79
C LYS A 66 -6.93 -8.12 -8.14
N ARG A 67 -6.03 -8.98 -8.64
CA ARG A 67 -5.81 -10.32 -8.08
C ARG A 67 -5.35 -10.26 -6.63
N SER A 68 -4.30 -9.50 -6.32
CA SER A 68 -3.72 -9.43 -4.98
C SER A 68 -4.73 -8.97 -3.93
N ASN A 69 -5.57 -8.00 -4.27
CA ASN A 69 -6.61 -7.47 -3.40
C ASN A 69 -7.84 -8.38 -3.22
N ASN A 70 -7.97 -9.43 -4.04
CA ASN A 70 -9.04 -10.43 -3.96
C ASN A 70 -8.57 -11.79 -3.42
N ILE A 71 -7.28 -11.97 -3.09
CA ILE A 71 -6.79 -13.20 -2.46
C ILE A 71 -7.11 -13.14 -0.96
N PRO A 72 -7.87 -14.11 -0.41
CA PRO A 72 -8.11 -14.18 1.02
C PRO A 72 -6.82 -14.47 1.78
N MET A 73 -6.67 -13.85 2.96
CA MET A 73 -5.46 -14.00 3.77
C MET A 73 -5.81 -14.51 5.17
N GLN A 74 -5.09 -15.53 5.64
CA GLN A 74 -5.28 -16.10 6.97
C GLN A 74 -5.16 -15.04 8.08
N ILE A 75 -4.22 -14.09 7.96
CA ILE A 75 -4.01 -12.99 8.92
C ILE A 75 -5.23 -12.05 9.01
N LEU A 76 -6.08 -12.02 7.98
CA LEU A 76 -7.32 -11.24 7.97
C LEU A 76 -8.56 -12.07 8.34
N GLY A 77 -8.37 -13.28 8.89
CA GLY A 77 -9.47 -14.21 9.16
C GLY A 77 -10.11 -14.74 7.87
N TRP A 78 -9.28 -15.03 6.87
CA TRP A 78 -9.69 -15.50 5.53
C TRP A 78 -10.50 -14.50 4.71
N LEU A 79 -10.53 -13.23 5.12
CA LEU A 79 -11.05 -12.14 4.30
C LEU A 79 -10.01 -11.68 3.26
N THR A 80 -10.50 -11.15 2.15
CA THR A 80 -9.66 -10.44 1.18
C THR A 80 -9.30 -9.03 1.70
N PRO A 81 -8.20 -8.42 1.22
CA PRO A 81 -7.90 -7.01 1.52
C PRO A 81 -9.08 -6.05 1.29
N LEU A 82 -9.85 -6.25 0.21
CA LEU A 82 -11.01 -5.41 -0.09
C LEU A 82 -12.14 -5.60 0.92
N GLN A 83 -12.45 -6.84 1.29
CA GLN A 83 -13.46 -7.14 2.31
C GLN A 83 -13.06 -6.56 3.67
N MET A 84 -11.79 -6.73 4.07
CA MET A 84 -11.30 -6.17 5.33
C MET A 84 -11.35 -4.63 5.33
N ARG A 85 -11.01 -3.99 4.21
CA ARG A 85 -11.13 -2.54 4.06
C ARG A 85 -12.58 -2.09 4.27
N GLN A 86 -13.53 -2.76 3.64
CA GLN A 86 -14.95 -2.44 3.78
C GLN A 86 -15.40 -2.56 5.24
N LYS A 87 -15.02 -3.66 5.91
CA LYS A 87 -15.31 -3.88 7.33
C LYS A 87 -14.74 -2.78 8.25
N ILE A 88 -13.53 -2.30 7.97
CA ILE A 88 -12.91 -1.20 8.73
C ILE A 88 -13.69 0.11 8.52
N ILE A 89 -14.09 0.41 7.28
CA ILE A 89 -14.88 1.60 6.95
C ILE A 89 -16.21 1.58 7.69
N GLU A 90 -16.93 0.45 7.62
CA GLU A 90 -18.21 0.28 8.32
C GLU A 90 -18.06 0.46 9.83
N LYS A 91 -17.01 -0.12 10.43
CA LYS A 91 -16.73 0.04 11.85
C LYS A 91 -16.50 1.52 12.23
N ASN A 92 -15.76 2.26 11.41
CA ASN A 92 -15.46 3.67 11.69
C ASN A 92 -16.68 4.59 11.48
N ASN A 93 -17.65 4.19 10.65
CA ASN A 93 -18.87 4.97 10.43
C ASN A 93 -19.93 4.75 11.54
N ASN A 94 -19.87 3.61 12.23
CA ASN A 94 -20.79 3.23 13.30
C ASN A 94 -20.30 3.64 14.70
N GLN A 95 -19.24 4.44 14.78
CA GLN A 95 -18.56 4.85 16.01
C GLN A 95 -18.48 6.38 16.07
#